data_AF-S5ZIQ0-F1
#
_entry.id   AF-S5ZIQ0-F1
#
_cell.length_a   1.000
_cell.length_b   1.000
_cell.length_c   1.000
_cell.angle_alpha   90.00
_cell.angle_beta   90.00
_cell.angle_gamma   90.00
#
_symmetry.space_group_name_H-M   'P 1'
#
loop_
_entity.id
_entity.type
_entity.pdbx_description
1 polymer ?
#
loop_
_entity_poly.entity_id
_entity_poly.type
_entity_poly.pdbx_seq_one_letter_code
_entity_poly.pdbx_strand_id
1 'polypeptide(L)'
;MLFIDKSNHIFAFGPNLRPVAEAENGEIVVFETLDALSNQISSEEQTLAAVDFSKVNPATGPLYIKGAELGDALKVDILDIEVAERGVVVIAPNAGVLGDMVKEPKTKVCKIKDGYVYFGDLRIPAKPMIGVIGVASREEIPCGEPGKHGGNMDTKLIKKGTTLYLPVFVEGGLLAIGDLHAVMGDGEICVSACEVSGKVTVRVGIVKGMAPPYPVLET
;
A
#
# COMPACT_ATOMS: atom_id res chain seq x y z
N MET A 1 -10.92 -8.39 16.98
CA MET A 1 -10.06 -7.61 16.08
C MET A 1 -9.31 -8.61 15.25
N LEU A 2 -9.64 -8.68 13.97
CA LEU A 2 -9.02 -9.58 13.03
C LEU A 2 -7.61 -9.08 12.69
N PHE A 3 -6.65 -9.98 12.55
CA PHE A 3 -5.26 -9.67 12.19
C PHE A 3 -4.84 -10.52 11.01
N ILE A 4 -4.31 -9.91 9.96
CA ILE A 4 -3.76 -10.57 8.78
C ILE A 4 -2.27 -10.27 8.75
N ASP A 5 -1.46 -11.32 8.90
CA ASP A 5 -0.01 -11.21 8.91
C ASP A 5 0.56 -11.09 7.50
N LYS A 6 1.74 -10.48 7.39
CA LYS A 6 2.38 -10.17 6.11
C LYS A 6 2.80 -11.38 5.27
N SER A 7 2.78 -12.61 5.80
CA SER A 7 3.03 -13.81 4.98
C SER A 7 1.87 -14.13 4.04
N ASN A 8 0.69 -13.57 4.32
CA ASN A 8 -0.50 -13.65 3.50
C ASN A 8 -0.60 -12.41 2.60
N HIS A 9 0.09 -12.43 1.47
CA HIS A 9 0.15 -11.32 0.53
C HIS A 9 0.00 -11.77 -0.93
N ILE A 10 -0.43 -10.84 -1.78
CA ILE A 10 -0.58 -10.98 -3.22
C ILE A 10 0.37 -10.02 -3.96
N PHE A 11 0.64 -10.32 -5.23
CA PHE A 11 1.41 -9.43 -6.13
C PHE A 11 0.57 -8.95 -7.33
N ALA A 12 -0.67 -9.39 -7.43
CA ALA A 12 -1.63 -8.93 -8.41
C ALA A 12 -3.05 -8.99 -7.84
N PHE A 13 -3.84 -7.96 -8.13
CA PHE A 13 -5.28 -7.98 -7.94
C PHE A 13 -5.92 -8.79 -9.07
N GLY A 14 -6.95 -9.58 -8.78
CA GLY A 14 -7.61 -10.37 -9.81
C GLY A 14 -8.84 -11.13 -9.34
N PRO A 15 -9.59 -11.75 -10.27
CA PRO A 15 -10.91 -12.30 -9.99
C PRO A 15 -10.88 -13.64 -9.23
N ASN A 16 -9.73 -14.32 -9.23
CA ASN A 16 -9.58 -15.68 -8.71
C ASN A 16 -8.82 -15.72 -7.36
N LEU A 17 -8.64 -14.57 -6.72
CA LEU A 17 -7.98 -14.47 -5.43
C LEU A 17 -8.75 -15.27 -4.37
N ARG A 18 -8.01 -16.03 -3.55
CA ARG A 18 -8.59 -16.76 -2.41
C ARG A 18 -8.43 -15.92 -1.15
N PRO A 19 -9.50 -15.66 -0.38
CA PRO A 19 -9.37 -14.89 0.83
C PRO A 19 -8.57 -15.64 1.89
N VAL A 20 -7.79 -14.89 2.66
CA VAL A 20 -7.01 -15.41 3.80
C VAL A 20 -7.74 -15.20 5.13
N ALA A 21 -8.74 -14.31 5.13
CA ALA A 21 -9.62 -14.06 6.26
C ALA A 21 -10.96 -13.47 5.78
N GLU A 22 -11.96 -13.51 6.67
CA GLU A 22 -13.30 -12.94 6.45
C GLU A 22 -13.63 -11.94 7.56
N ALA A 23 -14.28 -10.83 7.20
CA ALA A 23 -14.75 -9.80 8.13
C ALA A 23 -16.24 -9.50 7.95
N GLU A 24 -16.90 -9.13 9.04
CA GLU A 24 -18.25 -8.59 9.03
C GLU A 24 -18.25 -7.09 8.66
N ASN A 25 -19.39 -6.58 8.19
CA ASN A 25 -19.57 -5.14 7.95
C ASN A 25 -19.40 -4.34 9.26
N GLY A 26 -18.47 -3.39 9.27
CA GLY A 26 -18.11 -2.56 10.44
C GLY A 26 -16.97 -3.12 11.29
N GLU A 27 -16.39 -4.27 10.92
CA GLU A 27 -15.32 -4.91 11.70
C GLU A 27 -13.98 -4.16 11.57
N ILE A 28 -13.20 -4.19 12.66
CA ILE A 28 -11.85 -3.63 12.71
C ILE A 28 -10.83 -4.74 12.41
N VAL A 29 -9.99 -4.49 11.42
CA VAL A 29 -8.97 -5.41 10.91
C VAL A 29 -7.60 -4.73 10.93
N VAL A 30 -6.58 -5.48 11.30
CA VAL A 30 -5.18 -5.04 11.25
C VAL A 30 -4.44 -5.84 10.17
N PHE A 31 -3.78 -5.13 9.27
CA PHE A 31 -2.92 -5.70 8.23
C PHE A 31 -1.46 -5.42 8.60
N GLU A 32 -0.63 -6.44 8.73
CA GLU A 32 0.82 -6.28 8.79
C GLU A 32 1.38 -6.33 7.36
N THR A 33 2.26 -5.40 6.98
CA THR A 33 2.78 -5.28 5.61
C THR A 33 4.30 -5.44 5.55
N LEU A 34 4.80 -5.96 4.44
CA LEU A 34 6.19 -5.75 4.02
C LEU A 34 6.33 -4.33 3.42
N ASP A 35 7.55 -3.85 3.22
CA ASP A 35 7.80 -2.70 2.34
C ASP A 35 7.56 -3.08 0.85
N ALA A 36 7.50 -2.08 -0.05
CA ALA A 36 7.30 -2.30 -1.49
C ALA A 36 8.35 -3.23 -2.13
N LEU A 37 9.52 -3.40 -1.51
CA LEU A 37 10.60 -4.25 -2.02
C LEU A 37 10.59 -5.63 -1.35
N SER A 38 9.51 -6.00 -0.65
CA SER A 38 9.39 -7.23 0.15
C SER A 38 10.50 -7.39 1.20
N ASN A 39 10.95 -6.28 1.78
CA ASN A 39 12.05 -6.20 2.74
C ASN A 39 13.39 -6.76 2.22
N GLN A 40 13.58 -6.84 0.89
CA GLN A 40 14.77 -7.45 0.28
C GLN A 40 16.04 -6.59 0.45
N ILE A 41 15.87 -5.27 0.59
CA ILE A 41 16.98 -4.35 0.85
C ILE A 41 17.21 -4.27 2.36
N SER A 42 18.34 -4.80 2.80
CA SER A 42 18.78 -4.80 4.20
C SER A 42 19.81 -3.69 4.51
N SER A 43 20.59 -3.24 3.51
CA SER A 43 21.65 -2.24 3.69
C SER A 43 21.80 -1.29 2.48
N GLU A 44 22.57 -0.21 2.64
CA GLU A 44 22.79 0.80 1.58
C GLU A 44 23.69 0.31 0.44
N GLU A 45 24.45 -0.78 0.64
CA GLU A 45 25.25 -1.42 -0.41
C GLU A 45 24.39 -2.18 -1.43
N GLN A 46 23.17 -2.57 -1.05
CA GLN A 46 22.22 -3.21 -1.95
C GLN A 46 21.43 -2.15 -2.72
N THR A 47 21.33 -2.31 -4.04
CA THR A 47 20.53 -1.43 -4.90
C THR A 47 19.36 -2.21 -5.50
N LEU A 48 18.52 -1.53 -6.30
CA LEU A 48 17.46 -2.19 -7.07
C LEU A 48 17.95 -3.35 -7.95
N ALA A 49 19.23 -3.39 -8.34
CA ALA A 49 19.81 -4.51 -9.07
C ALA A 49 19.86 -5.83 -8.27
N ALA A 50 19.77 -5.77 -6.93
CA ALA A 50 19.76 -6.93 -6.05
C ALA A 50 18.35 -7.41 -5.69
N VAL A 51 17.30 -6.72 -6.17
CA VAL A 51 15.90 -7.00 -5.84
C VAL A 51 15.31 -8.01 -6.83
N ASP A 52 14.64 -9.03 -6.32
CA ASP A 52 13.77 -9.89 -7.11
C ASP A 52 12.47 -9.13 -7.45
N PHE A 53 12.41 -8.60 -8.67
CA PHE A 53 11.25 -7.85 -9.17
C PHE A 53 9.98 -8.69 -9.31
N SER A 54 10.04 -10.02 -9.22
CA SER A 54 8.81 -10.84 -9.15
C SER A 54 8.11 -10.74 -7.79
N LYS A 55 8.75 -10.10 -6.81
CA LYS A 55 8.27 -9.96 -5.44
C LYS A 55 8.16 -8.50 -5.00
N VAL A 56 8.02 -7.54 -5.92
CA VAL A 56 7.79 -6.14 -5.55
C VAL A 56 6.30 -5.84 -5.41
N ASN A 57 5.96 -4.84 -4.61
CA ASN A 57 4.60 -4.42 -4.27
C ASN A 57 3.74 -5.53 -3.65
N PRO A 58 4.20 -6.23 -2.60
CA PRO A 58 3.36 -7.17 -1.86
C PRO A 58 2.20 -6.41 -1.18
N ALA A 59 0.96 -6.85 -1.43
CA ALA A 59 -0.22 -6.36 -0.70
C ALA A 59 -0.76 -7.47 0.21
N THR A 60 -0.78 -7.22 1.51
CA THR A 60 -1.32 -8.14 2.53
C THR A 60 -2.82 -8.29 2.36
N GLY A 61 -3.30 -9.54 2.31
CA GLY A 61 -4.68 -9.89 2.00
C GLY A 61 -4.76 -11.18 1.16
N PRO A 62 -5.89 -11.45 0.50
CA PRO A 62 -7.10 -10.63 0.45
C PRO A 62 -8.04 -10.89 1.63
N LEU A 63 -8.65 -9.84 2.16
CA LEU A 63 -9.74 -9.91 3.11
C LEU A 63 -11.08 -9.97 2.36
N TYR A 64 -11.91 -10.96 2.66
CA TYR A 64 -13.29 -11.04 2.17
C TYR A 64 -14.25 -10.35 3.16
N ILE A 65 -15.09 -9.42 2.67
CA ILE A 65 -16.07 -8.70 3.49
C ILE A 65 -17.46 -9.25 3.21
N LYS A 66 -18.08 -9.88 4.21
CA LYS A 66 -19.37 -10.56 4.03
C LYS A 66 -20.48 -9.59 3.61
N GLY A 67 -21.21 -9.98 2.57
CA GLY A 67 -22.32 -9.22 2.02
C GLY A 67 -21.95 -8.10 1.04
N ALA A 68 -20.65 -7.93 0.73
CA ALA A 68 -20.19 -7.03 -0.32
C ALA A 68 -20.41 -7.69 -1.69
N GLU A 69 -21.17 -7.01 -2.55
CA GLU A 69 -21.57 -7.52 -3.87
C GLU A 69 -21.18 -6.54 -4.98
N LEU A 70 -21.18 -7.02 -6.22
CA LEU A 70 -20.93 -6.19 -7.40
C LEU A 70 -21.85 -4.96 -7.41
N GLY A 71 -21.25 -3.76 -7.51
CA GLY A 71 -21.99 -2.49 -7.53
C GLY A 71 -22.10 -1.80 -6.17
N ASP A 72 -21.66 -2.46 -5.09
CA ASP A 72 -21.43 -1.81 -3.81
C ASP A 72 -20.10 -1.03 -3.79
N ALA A 73 -19.98 -0.10 -2.85
CA ALA A 73 -18.68 0.46 -2.46
C ALA A 73 -18.21 -0.17 -1.16
N LEU A 74 -16.96 -0.62 -1.13
CA LEU A 74 -16.26 -0.90 0.11
C LEU A 74 -15.83 0.43 0.73
N LYS A 75 -16.28 0.69 1.96
CA LYS A 75 -15.85 1.82 2.79
C LYS A 75 -14.74 1.37 3.72
N VAL A 76 -13.59 2.01 3.66
CA VAL A 76 -12.42 1.66 4.47
C VAL A 76 -11.99 2.90 5.25
N ASP A 77 -12.25 2.90 6.55
CA ASP A 77 -11.81 3.97 7.46
C ASP A 77 -10.39 3.65 7.93
N ILE A 78 -9.41 4.50 7.62
CA ILE A 78 -8.02 4.33 8.04
C ILE A 78 -7.86 4.84 9.47
N LEU A 79 -7.90 3.94 10.45
CA LEU A 79 -7.91 4.28 11.86
C LEU A 79 -6.51 4.57 12.40
N ASP A 80 -5.51 3.81 11.96
CA ASP A 80 -4.12 3.99 12.37
C ASP A 80 -3.13 3.40 11.37
N ILE A 81 -1.93 3.98 11.31
CA ILE A 81 -0.79 3.48 10.52
C ILE A 81 0.44 3.52 11.41
N GLU A 82 0.96 2.35 11.74
CA GLU A 82 2.21 2.18 12.48
C GLU A 82 3.30 1.76 11.48
N VAL A 83 4.44 2.44 11.49
CA VAL A 83 5.56 2.14 10.59
C VAL A 83 6.76 1.65 11.39
N ALA A 84 7.58 0.80 10.77
CA ALA A 84 8.85 0.37 11.35
C ALA A 84 9.79 1.58 11.58
N GLU A 85 10.79 1.40 12.46
CA GLU A 85 11.81 2.43 12.74
C GLU A 85 12.86 2.59 11.63
N ARG A 86 12.67 1.88 10.51
CA ARG A 86 13.58 1.82 9.36
C ARG A 86 12.76 1.89 8.09
N GLY A 87 13.15 2.78 7.17
CA GLY A 87 12.68 2.79 5.79
C GLY A 87 13.80 2.81 4.76
N VAL A 88 13.44 2.65 3.50
CA VAL A 88 14.37 2.58 2.38
C VAL A 88 13.91 3.54 1.29
N VAL A 89 14.83 4.31 0.72
CA VAL A 89 14.60 5.13 -0.47
C VAL A 89 15.55 4.61 -1.54
N VAL A 90 15.05 4.41 -2.76
CA VAL A 90 15.85 3.94 -3.89
C VAL A 90 15.72 4.85 -5.10
N ILE A 91 16.81 4.97 -5.84
CA ILE A 91 16.83 5.59 -7.17
C ILE A 91 17.53 4.65 -8.15
N ALA A 92 17.11 4.67 -9.40
CA ALA A 92 17.78 3.94 -10.47
C ALA A 92 17.80 4.75 -11.78
N PRO A 93 18.82 4.53 -12.63
CA PRO A 93 18.82 5.07 -13.98
C PRO A 93 17.53 4.69 -14.74
N ASN A 94 16.98 5.65 -15.48
CA ASN A 94 15.75 5.51 -16.27
C ASN A 94 14.46 5.20 -15.46
N ALA A 95 14.49 5.34 -14.13
CA ALA A 95 13.36 5.13 -13.25
C ALA A 95 12.83 6.46 -12.67
N GLY A 96 11.51 6.62 -12.62
CA GLY A 96 10.87 7.87 -12.19
C GLY A 96 11.07 9.04 -13.16
N VAL A 97 10.60 10.22 -12.78
CA VAL A 97 10.63 11.44 -13.61
C VAL A 97 12.07 11.91 -13.87
N LEU A 98 12.96 11.71 -12.91
CA LEU A 98 14.36 12.15 -12.97
C LEU A 98 15.35 11.03 -13.37
N GLY A 99 14.85 9.91 -13.91
CA GLY A 99 15.65 8.73 -14.22
C GLY A 99 16.87 9.02 -15.12
N ASP A 100 16.74 9.94 -16.08
CA ASP A 100 17.82 10.34 -17.00
C ASP A 100 18.97 11.09 -16.30
N MET A 101 18.71 11.65 -15.12
CA MET A 101 19.71 12.34 -14.30
C MET A 101 20.45 11.39 -13.35
N VAL A 102 19.93 10.18 -13.14
CA VAL A 102 20.50 9.19 -12.24
C VAL A 102 21.60 8.41 -12.98
N LYS A 103 22.85 8.65 -12.60
CA LYS A 103 24.03 8.01 -13.22
C LYS A 103 24.23 6.55 -12.79
N GLU A 104 23.94 6.27 -11.52
CA GLU A 104 24.14 4.97 -10.89
C GLU A 104 23.00 4.74 -9.88
N PRO A 105 22.54 3.49 -9.70
CA PRO A 105 21.49 3.22 -8.72
C PRO A 105 22.02 3.46 -7.31
N LYS A 106 21.16 4.00 -6.43
CA LYS A 106 21.50 4.25 -5.03
C LYS A 106 20.37 3.88 -4.11
N THR A 107 20.76 3.52 -2.90
CA THR A 107 19.87 3.20 -1.79
C THR A 107 20.23 4.09 -0.61
N LYS A 108 19.20 4.62 0.06
CA LYS A 108 19.32 5.25 1.36
C LYS A 108 18.47 4.51 2.37
N VAL A 109 19.08 4.05 3.45
CA VAL A 109 18.35 3.53 4.61
C VAL A 109 18.09 4.71 5.54
N CYS A 110 16.81 4.95 5.81
CA CYS A 110 16.35 6.04 6.66
C CYS A 110 15.97 5.52 8.03
N LYS A 111 16.47 6.16 9.09
CA LYS A 111 15.99 5.93 10.45
C LYS A 111 14.69 6.70 10.66
N ILE A 112 13.73 6.09 11.33
CA ILE A 112 12.44 6.70 11.67
C ILE A 112 12.32 6.69 13.18
N LYS A 113 12.21 7.88 13.78
CA LYS A 113 12.16 8.02 15.24
C LYS A 113 11.47 9.32 15.64
N ASP A 114 10.70 9.26 16.72
CA ASP A 114 10.06 10.44 17.35
C ASP A 114 9.17 11.24 16.38
N GLY A 115 8.56 10.57 15.39
CA GLY A 115 7.73 11.20 14.35
C GLY A 115 8.49 11.83 13.20
N TYR A 116 9.77 11.46 12.99
CA TYR A 116 10.60 12.00 11.92
C TYR A 116 11.34 10.90 11.15
N VAL A 117 11.51 11.12 9.85
CA VAL A 117 12.40 10.40 8.94
C VAL A 117 13.73 11.16 8.87
N TYR A 118 14.84 10.46 9.11
CA TYR A 118 16.20 11.01 9.04
C TYR A 118 16.85 10.60 7.71
N PHE A 119 17.07 11.57 6.82
CA PHE A 119 17.68 11.38 5.51
C PHE A 119 19.04 12.10 5.48
N GLY A 120 20.10 11.39 5.84
CA GLY A 120 21.39 12.04 6.12
C GLY A 120 21.27 13.00 7.31
N ASP A 121 21.67 14.26 7.12
CA ASP A 121 21.53 15.31 8.15
C ASP A 121 20.14 15.97 8.15
N LEU A 122 19.26 15.59 7.21
CA LEU A 122 17.90 16.14 7.12
C LEU A 122 16.95 15.40 8.05
N ARG A 123 16.10 16.18 8.72
CA ARG A 123 15.01 15.68 9.57
C ARG A 123 13.67 16.08 8.95
N ILE A 124 12.93 15.10 8.47
CA ILE A 124 11.68 15.28 7.73
C ILE A 124 10.52 14.77 8.60
N PRO A 125 9.43 15.53 8.83
CA PRO A 125 8.27 15.02 9.56
C PRO A 125 7.70 13.77 8.89
N ALA A 126 7.55 12.69 9.65
CA ALA A 126 6.88 11.49 9.17
C ALA A 126 5.39 11.79 8.94
N LYS A 127 4.88 11.35 7.80
CA LYS A 127 3.48 11.45 7.43
C LYS A 127 3.06 10.09 6.84
N PRO A 128 2.86 9.07 7.70
CA PRO A 128 2.56 7.72 7.24
C PRO A 128 1.34 7.68 6.32
N MET A 129 1.46 6.95 5.22
CA MET A 129 0.41 6.76 4.23
C MET A 129 0.48 5.34 3.65
N ILE A 130 -0.57 4.98 2.90
CA ILE A 130 -0.69 3.71 2.18
C ILE A 130 -0.55 4.00 0.67
N GLY A 131 0.45 3.42 0.01
CA GLY A 131 0.66 3.49 -1.43
C GLY A 131 -0.25 2.52 -2.19
N VAL A 132 -0.25 1.24 -1.76
CA VAL A 132 -1.08 0.18 -2.35
C VAL A 132 -2.27 -0.16 -1.47
N ILE A 133 -3.47 0.13 -1.96
CA ILE A 133 -4.73 -0.35 -1.37
C ILE A 133 -5.75 -0.59 -2.48
N GLY A 134 -6.35 -1.77 -2.49
CA GLY A 134 -7.27 -2.13 -3.56
C GLY A 134 -8.15 -3.32 -3.26
N VAL A 135 -9.11 -3.54 -4.15
CA VAL A 135 -10.02 -4.68 -4.18
C VAL A 135 -9.73 -5.54 -5.40
N ALA A 136 -10.22 -6.79 -5.42
CA ALA A 136 -10.10 -7.64 -6.59
C ALA A 136 -10.70 -6.99 -7.84
N SER A 137 -9.94 -7.04 -8.93
CA SER A 137 -10.32 -6.62 -10.28
C SER A 137 -10.94 -7.77 -11.07
N ARG A 138 -11.58 -7.45 -12.21
CA ARG A 138 -12.11 -8.44 -13.15
C ARG A 138 -11.04 -9.14 -14.00
N GLU A 139 -9.88 -8.51 -14.10
CA GLU A 139 -8.71 -8.98 -14.81
C GLU A 139 -7.53 -9.00 -13.84
N GLU A 140 -6.49 -9.77 -14.14
CA GLU A 140 -5.27 -9.76 -13.32
C GLU A 140 -4.47 -8.48 -13.58
N ILE A 141 -4.25 -7.68 -12.54
CA ILE A 141 -3.53 -6.40 -12.59
C ILE A 141 -2.45 -6.43 -11.52
N PRO A 142 -1.15 -6.22 -11.86
CA PRO A 142 -0.07 -6.19 -10.88
C PRO A 142 -0.35 -5.18 -9.76
N CYS A 143 0.06 -5.50 -8.53
CA CYS A 143 -0.14 -4.60 -7.40
C CYS A 143 0.52 -3.22 -7.58
N GLY A 144 1.56 -3.14 -8.41
CA GLY A 144 2.24 -1.90 -8.81
C GLY A 144 1.51 -1.03 -9.83
N GLU A 145 0.32 -1.42 -10.28
CA GLU A 145 -0.46 -0.65 -11.26
C GLU A 145 -1.78 -0.15 -10.62
N PRO A 146 -2.07 1.16 -10.68
CA PRO A 146 -3.34 1.69 -10.22
C PRO A 146 -4.45 1.50 -11.25
N GLY A 147 -5.70 1.52 -10.78
CA GLY A 147 -6.86 1.57 -11.65
C GLY A 147 -8.16 1.79 -10.90
N LYS A 148 -9.28 1.39 -11.52
CA LYS A 148 -10.61 1.49 -10.89
C LYS A 148 -10.71 0.71 -9.58
N HIS A 149 -9.87 -0.30 -9.40
CA HIS A 149 -9.82 -1.18 -8.24
C HIS A 149 -8.96 -0.64 -7.09
N GLY A 150 -8.38 0.56 -7.22
CA GLY A 150 -7.33 1.04 -6.34
C GLY A 150 -5.97 0.61 -6.88
N GLY A 151 -5.22 -0.16 -6.12
CA GLY A 151 -3.88 -0.60 -6.48
C GLY A 151 -2.83 0.43 -6.04
N ASN A 152 -1.76 0.57 -6.83
CA ASN A 152 -0.64 1.48 -6.55
C ASN A 152 -0.98 2.95 -6.80
N MET A 153 -1.79 3.52 -5.91
CA MET A 153 -2.34 4.87 -6.09
C MET A 153 -1.40 5.98 -5.62
N ASP A 154 -0.45 5.67 -4.73
CA ASP A 154 0.56 6.59 -4.20
C ASP A 154 -0.01 7.98 -3.90
N THR A 155 -1.14 7.96 -3.19
CA THR A 155 -1.91 9.16 -2.87
C THR A 155 -1.72 9.47 -1.39
N LYS A 156 -0.92 10.50 -1.08
CA LYS A 156 -0.59 10.90 0.32
C LYS A 156 -1.79 11.25 1.20
N LEU A 157 -2.97 11.38 0.60
CA LEU A 157 -4.22 11.59 1.32
C LEU A 157 -4.79 10.28 1.90
N ILE A 158 -4.28 9.11 1.53
CA ILE A 158 -4.65 7.82 2.12
C ILE A 158 -3.80 7.61 3.38
N LYS A 159 -4.20 8.29 4.44
CA LYS A 159 -3.52 8.37 5.73
C LYS A 159 -4.52 8.17 6.87
N LYS A 160 -4.03 8.11 8.11
CA LYS A 160 -4.88 8.11 9.30
C LYS A 160 -5.94 9.22 9.27
N GLY A 161 -7.19 8.85 9.53
CA GLY A 161 -8.36 9.73 9.53
C GLY A 161 -9.11 9.76 8.19
N THR A 162 -8.51 9.29 7.11
CA THR A 162 -9.14 9.24 5.79
C THR A 162 -10.13 8.08 5.70
N THR A 163 -11.24 8.30 5.02
CA THR A 163 -12.13 7.23 4.55
C THR A 163 -11.94 7.03 3.05
N LEU A 164 -11.66 5.80 2.62
CA LEU A 164 -11.54 5.42 1.21
C LEU A 164 -12.76 4.60 0.78
N TYR A 165 -13.25 4.88 -0.43
CA TYR A 165 -14.35 4.17 -1.08
C TYR A 165 -13.84 3.48 -2.34
N LEU A 166 -13.91 2.15 -2.37
CA LEU A 166 -13.47 1.31 -3.49
C LEU A 166 -14.67 0.58 -4.13
N PRO A 167 -14.84 0.61 -5.45
CA PRO A 167 -15.93 -0.11 -6.11
C PRO A 167 -15.72 -1.63 -6.05
N VAL A 168 -16.74 -2.37 -5.62
CA VAL A 168 -16.71 -3.84 -5.55
C VAL A 168 -16.97 -4.43 -6.94
N PHE A 169 -16.01 -5.19 -7.46
CA PHE A 169 -16.12 -5.90 -8.75
C PHE A 169 -16.34 -7.41 -8.62
N VAL A 170 -15.86 -7.97 -7.51
CA VAL A 170 -15.90 -9.39 -7.17
C VAL A 170 -16.52 -9.50 -5.78
N GLU A 171 -17.30 -10.55 -5.57
CA GLU A 171 -17.97 -10.79 -4.29
C GLU A 171 -16.96 -10.75 -3.12
N GLY A 172 -17.36 -10.08 -2.03
CA GLY A 172 -16.52 -9.88 -0.86
C GLY A 172 -15.47 -8.78 -1.00
N GLY A 173 -15.31 -8.17 -2.18
CA GLY A 173 -14.33 -7.11 -2.45
C GLY A 173 -12.89 -7.62 -2.53
N LEU A 174 -12.47 -8.54 -1.65
CA LEU A 174 -11.10 -9.08 -1.59
C LEU A 174 -10.05 -7.96 -1.43
N LEU A 175 -10.20 -7.20 -0.33
CA LEU A 175 -9.36 -6.06 0.02
C LEU A 175 -7.92 -6.52 0.32
N ALA A 176 -6.93 -5.85 -0.27
CA ALA A 176 -5.52 -6.00 0.09
C ALA A 176 -4.85 -4.63 0.29
N ILE A 177 -3.88 -4.58 1.20
CA ILE A 177 -3.17 -3.37 1.62
C ILE A 177 -1.67 -3.66 1.70
N GLY A 178 -0.85 -2.80 1.11
CA GLY A 178 0.60 -2.93 1.11
C GLY A 178 1.28 -1.57 0.99
N ASP A 179 2.59 -1.63 0.77
CA ASP A 179 3.39 -0.48 0.36
C ASP A 179 3.17 0.77 1.24
N LEU A 180 3.62 0.70 2.49
CA LEU A 180 3.51 1.84 3.38
C LEU A 180 4.69 2.77 3.17
N HIS A 181 4.43 4.06 3.22
CA HIS A 181 5.48 5.08 3.19
C HIS A 181 5.51 5.83 4.51
N ALA A 182 6.70 6.00 5.09
CA ALA A 182 6.85 6.86 6.27
C ALA A 182 6.69 8.35 5.92
N VAL A 183 7.03 8.71 4.68
CA VAL A 183 6.80 10.03 4.09
C VAL A 183 6.92 9.95 2.57
N MET A 184 6.03 10.67 1.87
CA MET A 184 6.06 10.83 0.43
C MET A 184 5.55 12.24 0.04
N GLY A 185 6.11 12.82 -1.03
CA GLY A 185 5.62 14.05 -1.65
C GLY A 185 4.65 13.77 -2.80
N ASP A 186 3.94 14.81 -3.29
CA ASP A 186 3.09 14.63 -4.47
C ASP A 186 3.95 14.30 -5.71
N GLY A 187 3.51 13.29 -6.45
CA GLY A 187 4.11 12.88 -7.73
C GLY A 187 5.27 11.90 -7.64
N GLU A 188 5.75 11.57 -6.44
CA GLU A 188 6.73 10.49 -6.20
C GLU A 188 7.88 10.43 -7.25
N ILE A 189 8.47 11.60 -7.50
CA ILE A 189 9.23 11.84 -8.74
C ILE A 189 10.49 10.97 -8.91
N CYS A 190 10.98 10.33 -7.85
CA CYS A 190 12.19 9.52 -7.84
C CYS A 190 11.94 8.01 -7.85
N VAL A 191 10.73 7.54 -8.19
CA VAL A 191 10.30 6.13 -8.25
C VAL A 191 9.99 5.44 -6.92
N SER A 192 10.42 6.03 -5.81
CA SER A 192 10.14 5.49 -4.48
C SER A 192 9.96 6.62 -3.49
N ALA A 193 9.28 6.29 -2.40
CA ALA A 193 9.15 7.10 -1.21
C ALA A 193 10.16 6.65 -0.14
N CYS A 194 9.88 6.96 1.13
CA CYS A 194 10.50 6.27 2.26
C CYS A 194 9.72 4.99 2.56
N GLU A 195 10.07 3.92 1.83
CA GLU A 195 9.43 2.61 1.88
C GLU A 195 9.58 1.95 3.24
N VAL A 196 8.48 1.49 3.83
CA VAL A 196 8.47 0.87 5.16
C VAL A 196 7.55 -0.33 5.26
N SER A 197 7.95 -1.29 6.07
CA SER A 197 7.01 -2.26 6.64
C SER A 197 6.25 -1.63 7.80
N GLY A 198 5.09 -2.19 8.13
CA GLY A 198 4.29 -1.65 9.21
C GLY A 198 2.99 -2.39 9.46
N LYS A 199 2.06 -1.70 10.11
CA LYS A 199 0.71 -2.18 10.36
C LYS A 199 -0.30 -1.09 10.02
N VAL A 200 -1.39 -1.49 9.41
CA VAL A 200 -2.54 -0.62 9.15
C VAL A 200 -3.73 -1.16 9.90
N THR A 201 -4.34 -0.32 10.73
CA THR A 201 -5.63 -0.62 11.37
C THR A 201 -6.74 0.06 10.59
N VAL A 202 -7.68 -0.72 10.07
CA VAL A 202 -8.82 -0.20 9.31
C VAL A 202 -10.14 -0.68 9.90
N ARG A 203 -11.20 0.11 9.70
CA ARG A 203 -12.57 -0.38 9.80
C ARG A 203 -13.10 -0.60 8.39
N VAL A 204 -13.55 -1.81 8.09
CA VAL A 204 -14.15 -2.13 6.79
C VAL A 204 -15.66 -2.07 6.89
N GLY A 205 -16.31 -1.61 5.83
CA GLY A 205 -17.76 -1.63 5.72
C GLY A 205 -18.23 -1.52 4.27
N ILE A 206 -19.55 -1.52 4.10
CA ILE A 206 -20.19 -1.57 2.78
C ILE A 206 -21.19 -0.42 2.66
N VAL A 207 -21.15 0.28 1.53
CA VAL A 207 -22.20 1.19 1.08
C VAL A 207 -22.92 0.54 -0.10
N LYS A 208 -24.17 0.11 0.13
CA LYS A 208 -24.92 -0.70 -0.85
C LYS A 208 -25.30 0.11 -2.09
N GLY A 209 -25.04 -0.44 -3.27
CA GLY A 209 -25.47 0.11 -4.57
C GLY A 209 -24.88 1.48 -4.94
N MET A 210 -23.80 1.90 -4.29
CA MET A 210 -23.18 3.23 -4.48
C MET A 210 -21.71 3.13 -4.89
N ALA A 211 -21.31 2.11 -5.65
CA ALA A 211 -19.96 2.00 -6.21
C ALA A 211 -19.58 3.29 -6.99
N PRO A 212 -18.48 3.97 -6.62
CA PRO A 212 -17.97 5.07 -7.43
C PRO A 212 -17.29 4.51 -8.70
N PRO A 213 -17.17 5.28 -9.79
CA PRO A 213 -16.53 4.81 -11.02
C PRO A 213 -15.01 4.58 -10.88
N TYR A 214 -14.39 5.24 -9.89
CA TYR A 214 -12.98 5.17 -9.49
C TYR A 214 -12.90 5.32 -7.97
N PRO A 215 -11.75 5.00 -7.33
CA PRO A 215 -11.56 5.26 -5.90
C PRO A 215 -11.86 6.72 -5.53
N VAL A 216 -12.54 6.93 -4.40
CA VAL A 216 -12.85 8.26 -3.84
C VAL A 216 -12.46 8.28 -2.37
N LEU A 217 -11.96 9.41 -1.87
CA LEU A 217 -11.60 9.58 -0.47
C LEU A 217 -12.22 10.82 0.16
N GLU A 218 -12.38 10.79 1.49
CA GLU A 218 -12.79 11.88 2.36
C GLU A 218 -11.78 12.04 3.50
N THR A 219 -11.43 13.28 3.88
CA THR A 219 -10.37 13.62 4.86
C THR A 219 -10.83 14.56 5.95
#